data_AF-A0A4Y8SEZ9-F1
#
_entry.id   AF-A0A4Y8SEZ9-F1
#
_cell.length_a   1.000
_cell.length_b   1.000
_cell.length_c   1.000
_cell.angle_alpha   90.00
_cell.angle_beta   90.00
_cell.angle_gamma   90.00
#
_symmetry.space_group_name_H-M   'P 1'
#
loop_
_entity.id
_entity.type
_entity.pdbx_description
1 polymer ?
#
loop_
_entity_poly.entity_id
_entity_poly.type
_entity_poly.pdbx_seq_one_letter_code
_entity_poly.pdbx_strand_id
1 'polypeptide(L)'
;MKNSPDGQSNRWLIIFLIYADFTTNEKLPMIEKMKFMLNSMLGDIITTPINNQQARIFVIFNSIKYYPDVATSEVADKTAFYTFKNAADGTQNQIEDCEIIDNKEYYTQDGNGGNVLQRTVQLRAILEKTHVQDDEEILLITWDHGSSFGIFREGVRAAAVNNIRTEIYDRLEQYPFLKSFWDTATKKDKTLLENKLCGGSYTSIQVSNKLVKVENNRKNSAVINFHQKYDSKCYYDQQTEKITFITTGNAPAEELTLNQSGTIEQTHEAPSTNALVKSILEAKPGATEILKNTELDTALKEWLRNRNKKVGVLLMCNCWMMNLHTMYTLKNSVQCLVAPQGNIDYPGYNIKDILNYINRPAPGKTGTVGPAELAKICVETFDNNYSKAKAIMFNRDDPKVTERFKIFAVDLSKKTGTESNLDIQIKLLNDLVVLLNKELARPVAIERELKFFLKYIRAVCFEFSGRTTMMIDIVNWVKSINDATSQYTGRESRLTGVFRPPITDFLTSVSDEDKTLVLASTSGKKIYDIDGSSEISSVIALPPTGYSIFFPIIDCSNVVNLKDNILSDDLLKDFPDWKKFLNFINPEISNIFVSN
;
A
#
# COMPACT_ATOMS: atom_id res chain seq x y z
N MET A 1 3.20 -35.66 11.58
CA MET A 1 2.03 -34.93 12.11
C MET A 1 1.33 -35.86 13.09
N LYS A 2 1.27 -35.52 14.38
CA LYS A 2 0.44 -36.26 15.34
C LYS A 2 -1.01 -35.87 15.04
N ASN A 3 -1.91 -36.84 14.89
CA ASN A 3 -3.34 -36.56 14.74
C ASN A 3 -3.78 -35.74 15.95
N SER A 4 -4.14 -34.48 15.71
CA SER A 4 -4.75 -33.63 16.73
C SER A 4 -6.05 -34.34 17.17
N PRO A 5 -6.36 -34.43 18.46
CA PRO A 5 -7.58 -35.08 18.93
C PRO A 5 -8.79 -34.50 18.20
N ASP A 6 -9.48 -35.36 17.45
CA ASP A 6 -10.61 -34.99 16.62
C ASP A 6 -11.66 -34.22 17.44
N GLY A 7 -11.84 -32.94 17.13
CA GLY A 7 -12.94 -32.12 17.67
C GLY A 7 -12.54 -30.91 18.51
N GLN A 8 -11.25 -30.64 18.76
CA GLN A 8 -10.89 -29.37 19.41
C GLN A 8 -10.91 -28.23 18.39
N SER A 9 -11.73 -27.20 18.66
CA SER A 9 -11.88 -26.12 17.71
C SER A 9 -10.64 -25.23 17.70
N ASN A 10 -9.96 -25.09 16.55
CA ASN A 10 -8.91 -24.11 16.31
C ASN A 10 -9.34 -22.73 16.82
N ARG A 11 -8.55 -22.19 17.74
CA ARG A 11 -8.70 -20.85 18.28
C ARG A 11 -8.08 -19.86 17.29
N TRP A 12 -8.59 -18.64 17.19
CA TRP A 12 -8.02 -17.61 16.32
C TRP A 12 -7.16 -16.60 17.10
N LEU A 13 -5.93 -16.43 16.68
CA LEU A 13 -5.11 -15.27 17.02
C LEU A 13 -5.30 -14.20 15.94
N ILE A 14 -5.95 -13.09 16.31
CA ILE A 14 -6.27 -11.99 15.41
C ILE A 14 -5.31 -10.84 15.73
N ILE A 15 -4.55 -10.39 14.73
CA ILE A 15 -3.56 -9.33 14.88
C ILE A 15 -3.88 -8.23 13.88
N PHE A 16 -4.12 -7.02 14.37
CA PHE A 16 -4.18 -5.80 13.55
C PHE A 16 -2.81 -5.13 13.61
N LEU A 17 -2.05 -5.25 12.54
CA LEU A 17 -0.77 -4.58 12.35
C LEU A 17 -1.01 -3.30 11.56
N ILE A 18 -1.00 -2.16 12.26
CA ILE A 18 -1.41 -0.86 11.73
C ILE A 18 -0.20 0.07 11.68
N TYR A 19 0.02 0.72 10.53
CA TYR A 19 0.97 1.84 10.52
C TYR A 19 0.33 2.97 11.28
N ALA A 20 1.08 3.48 12.23
CA ALA A 20 0.68 4.60 13.03
C ALA A 20 1.74 5.69 12.90
N ASP A 21 2.12 6.04 11.66
CA ASP A 21 2.96 7.22 11.44
C ASP A 21 2.11 8.48 11.55
N PHE A 22 2.17 9.08 12.73
CA PHE A 22 1.50 10.34 13.05
C PHE A 22 2.39 11.56 12.78
N THR A 23 3.55 11.37 12.15
CA THR A 23 4.42 12.45 11.70
C THR A 23 4.23 12.70 10.20
N THR A 24 3.80 13.90 9.83
CA THR A 24 3.52 14.19 8.42
C THR A 24 4.82 14.55 7.68
N ASN A 25 5.26 13.69 6.76
CA ASN A 25 6.09 14.05 5.60
C ASN A 25 5.32 13.93 4.28
N GLU A 26 4.05 13.52 4.29
CA GLU A 26 3.21 13.42 3.09
C GLU A 26 2.28 14.62 2.88
N LYS A 27 1.96 14.92 1.61
CA LYS A 27 0.92 15.87 1.18
C LYS A 27 -0.47 15.59 1.76
N LEU A 28 -0.60 14.55 2.56
CA LEU A 28 -1.77 14.18 3.30
C LEU A 28 -1.25 13.95 4.74
N PRO A 29 -1.71 14.71 5.74
CA PRO A 29 -1.72 14.25 7.13
C PRO A 29 -2.28 12.81 7.21
N MET A 30 -2.48 12.24 8.40
CA MET A 30 -3.66 11.38 8.52
C MET A 30 -4.84 12.24 8.10
N ILE A 31 -5.20 12.20 6.82
CA ILE A 31 -6.26 13.01 6.28
C ILE A 31 -7.47 12.66 7.12
N GLU A 32 -8.37 13.62 7.33
CA GLU A 32 -9.57 13.39 8.15
C GLU A 32 -10.27 12.09 7.73
N LYS A 33 -10.17 11.78 6.43
CA LYS A 33 -10.26 10.44 5.87
C LYS A 33 -9.62 9.31 6.74
N MET A 34 -8.32 9.13 6.76
CA MET A 34 -7.65 8.05 7.48
C MET A 34 -8.05 8.00 8.97
N LYS A 35 -8.23 9.16 9.62
CA LYS A 35 -8.73 9.24 11.01
C LYS A 35 -10.09 8.60 11.13
N PHE A 36 -10.95 8.90 10.17
CA PHE A 36 -12.24 8.28 10.05
C PHE A 36 -12.14 6.75 9.87
N MET A 37 -11.28 6.26 8.96
CA MET A 37 -11.11 4.80 8.71
C MET A 37 -10.64 4.07 9.96
N LEU A 38 -9.54 4.54 10.54
CA LEU A 38 -8.99 3.95 11.76
C LEU A 38 -10.02 4.01 12.87
N ASN A 39 -10.67 5.15 13.10
CA ASN A 39 -11.72 5.26 14.12
C ASN A 39 -12.87 4.28 13.88
N SER A 40 -13.31 4.09 12.64
CA SER A 40 -14.34 3.10 12.32
C SER A 40 -13.86 1.67 12.57
N MET A 41 -12.65 1.32 12.17
CA MET A 41 -12.07 -0.02 12.38
C MET A 41 -11.90 -0.30 13.88
N LEU A 42 -11.34 0.64 14.64
CA LEU A 42 -11.18 0.54 16.08
C LEU A 42 -12.54 0.49 16.79
N GLY A 43 -13.54 1.21 16.29
CA GLY A 43 -14.92 1.11 16.74
C GLY A 43 -15.51 -0.28 16.51
N ASP A 44 -15.30 -0.87 15.34
CA ASP A 44 -15.73 -2.24 15.04
C ASP A 44 -15.01 -3.25 15.96
N ILE A 45 -13.71 -3.06 16.26
CA ILE A 45 -12.96 -3.89 17.23
C ILE A 45 -13.54 -3.75 18.63
N ILE A 46 -13.78 -2.53 19.13
CA ILE A 46 -14.29 -2.32 20.49
C ILE A 46 -15.72 -2.85 20.63
N THR A 47 -16.59 -2.55 19.66
CA THR A 47 -18.03 -2.80 19.79
C THR A 47 -18.46 -4.21 19.37
N THR A 48 -17.54 -5.07 18.92
CA THR A 48 -17.85 -6.44 18.49
C THR A 48 -17.25 -7.45 19.46
N PRO A 49 -18.02 -7.98 20.42
CA PRO A 49 -17.47 -8.87 21.46
C PRO A 49 -16.90 -10.15 20.84
N ILE A 50 -15.77 -10.62 21.37
CA ILE A 50 -15.14 -11.89 20.97
C ILE A 50 -15.26 -12.94 22.07
N ASN A 51 -15.49 -14.20 21.76
CA ASN A 51 -15.33 -15.23 22.79
C ASN A 51 -13.84 -15.47 23.01
N ASN A 52 -13.31 -15.09 24.18
CA ASN A 52 -11.91 -15.26 24.54
C ASN A 52 -11.42 -16.72 24.47
N GLN A 53 -12.32 -17.71 24.53
CA GLN A 53 -11.99 -19.13 24.32
C GLN A 53 -11.76 -19.46 22.84
N GLN A 54 -12.38 -18.71 21.92
CA GLN A 54 -12.31 -18.91 20.48
C GLN A 54 -11.36 -17.95 19.79
N ALA A 55 -11.09 -16.77 20.36
CA ALA A 55 -10.18 -15.80 19.76
C ALA A 55 -9.43 -14.95 20.79
N ARG A 56 -8.28 -14.42 20.38
CA ARG A 56 -7.56 -13.31 21.04
C ARG A 56 -7.29 -12.22 20.03
N ILE A 57 -7.43 -10.96 20.44
CA ILE A 57 -7.13 -9.81 19.59
C ILE A 57 -5.89 -9.09 20.11
N PHE A 58 -5.01 -8.73 19.18
CA PHE A 58 -3.94 -7.76 19.36
C PHE A 58 -4.11 -6.62 18.36
N VAL A 59 -3.92 -5.40 18.83
CA VAL A 59 -3.76 -4.23 17.96
C VAL A 59 -2.37 -3.69 18.17
N ILE A 60 -1.62 -3.52 17.09
CA ILE A 60 -0.23 -3.09 17.10
C ILE A 60 -0.16 -1.80 16.28
N PHE A 61 -0.09 -0.67 16.98
CA PHE A 61 0.23 0.62 16.37
C PHE A 61 1.73 0.73 16.28
N ASN A 62 2.22 0.41 15.11
CA ASN A 62 3.63 0.29 14.86
C ASN A 62 4.21 1.62 14.38
N SER A 63 5.39 1.96 14.89
CA SER A 63 6.12 3.17 14.51
C SER A 63 5.38 4.49 14.80
N ILE A 64 4.89 4.64 16.02
CA ILE A 64 4.43 5.91 16.60
C ILE A 64 5.63 6.84 16.71
N LYS A 65 5.81 7.66 15.68
CA LYS A 65 6.84 8.70 15.65
C LYS A 65 6.34 9.97 16.30
N TYR A 66 7.22 10.63 17.04
CA TYR A 66 7.05 12.00 17.51
C TYR A 66 8.42 12.65 17.67
N TYR A 67 8.45 13.98 17.64
CA TYR A 67 9.67 14.76 17.82
C TYR A 67 9.75 15.19 19.27
N PRO A 68 10.60 14.56 20.09
CA PRO A 68 10.71 14.85 21.50
C PRO A 68 11.35 16.21 21.77
N ASP A 69 12.30 16.65 20.91
CA ASP A 69 13.06 17.87 21.13
C ASP A 69 13.65 18.41 19.81
N VAL A 70 13.45 19.70 19.55
CA VAL A 70 14.01 20.39 18.37
C VAL A 70 15.53 20.50 18.46
N ALA A 71 16.10 20.45 19.67
CA ALA A 71 17.54 20.53 19.88
C ALA A 71 18.28 19.22 19.52
N THR A 72 17.66 18.06 19.72
CA THR A 72 18.32 16.76 19.51
C THR A 72 18.02 16.12 18.16
N SER A 73 16.91 16.50 17.50
CA SER A 73 16.43 15.87 16.26
C SER A 73 16.24 14.35 16.34
N GLU A 74 16.27 13.75 17.55
CA GLU A 74 16.07 12.31 17.71
C GLU A 74 14.59 11.97 17.58
N VAL A 75 14.19 11.29 16.51
CA VAL A 75 12.84 10.75 16.39
C VAL A 75 12.67 9.64 17.43
N ALA A 76 11.77 9.84 18.40
CA ALA A 76 11.31 8.76 19.24
C ALA A 76 10.37 7.90 18.39
N ASP A 77 10.73 6.65 18.19
CA ASP A 77 9.95 5.69 17.43
C ASP A 77 9.55 4.58 18.38
N LYS A 78 8.24 4.51 18.65
CA LYS A 78 7.69 3.55 19.62
C LYS A 78 6.60 2.72 18.97
N THR A 79 6.41 1.51 19.47
CA THR A 79 5.28 0.66 19.08
C THR A 79 4.35 0.50 20.26
N ALA A 80 3.07 0.82 20.08
CA ALA A 80 2.04 0.54 21.08
C ALA A 80 1.36 -0.78 20.76
N PHE A 81 1.39 -1.68 21.74
CA PHE A 81 0.89 -3.04 21.65
C PHE A 81 -0.29 -3.20 22.61
N TYR A 82 -1.48 -3.36 22.07
CA TYR A 82 -2.72 -3.44 22.84
C TYR A 82 -3.25 -4.86 22.88
N THR A 83 -3.68 -5.31 24.06
CA THR A 83 -4.37 -6.57 24.28
C THR A 83 -5.83 -6.32 24.64
N PHE A 84 -6.69 -7.27 24.31
CA PHE A 84 -8.14 -7.14 24.50
C PHE A 84 -8.72 -8.28 25.29
N LYS A 85 -9.77 -7.95 26.06
CA LYS A 85 -10.70 -8.92 26.65
C LYS A 85 -12.13 -8.45 26.47
N ASN A 86 -13.08 -9.35 26.61
CA ASN A 86 -14.47 -8.96 26.79
C ASN A 86 -14.67 -8.18 28.09
N ALA A 87 -15.55 -7.19 28.02
CA ALA A 87 -16.20 -6.62 29.19
C ALA A 87 -16.92 -7.73 30.00
N ALA A 88 -17.10 -7.49 31.30
CA ALA A 88 -17.72 -8.46 32.20
C ALA A 88 -19.18 -8.82 31.80
N ASP A 89 -19.87 -7.92 31.10
CA ASP A 89 -21.22 -8.12 30.58
C ASP A 89 -21.23 -8.84 29.20
N GLY A 90 -20.08 -9.07 28.59
CA GLY A 90 -19.92 -9.70 27.28
C GLY A 90 -20.44 -8.87 26.10
N THR A 91 -20.73 -7.58 26.27
CA THR A 91 -21.35 -6.75 25.23
C THR A 91 -20.36 -6.12 24.26
N GLN A 92 -19.11 -5.94 24.71
CA GLN A 92 -18.06 -5.26 23.96
C GLN A 92 -16.67 -5.75 24.39
N ASN A 93 -15.67 -5.47 23.57
CA ASN A 93 -14.26 -5.63 23.93
C ASN A 93 -13.77 -4.40 24.72
N GLN A 94 -12.80 -4.62 25.58
CA GLN A 94 -12.09 -3.58 26.32
C GLN A 94 -10.59 -3.79 26.16
N ILE A 95 -9.85 -2.68 26.07
CA ILE A 95 -8.40 -2.71 26.13
C ILE A 95 -8.03 -3.21 27.53
N GLU A 96 -7.34 -4.34 27.60
CA GLU A 96 -6.88 -4.94 28.86
C GLU A 96 -5.56 -4.32 29.30
N ASP A 97 -4.58 -4.27 28.39
CA ASP A 97 -3.28 -3.65 28.61
C ASP A 97 -2.81 -2.94 27.34
N CYS A 98 -1.88 -2.02 27.55
CA CYS A 98 -1.10 -1.37 26.51
C CYS A 98 0.36 -1.40 26.94
N GLU A 99 1.21 -2.02 26.14
CA GLU A 99 2.66 -1.97 26.27
C GLU A 99 3.22 -0.99 25.23
N ILE A 100 4.14 -0.14 25.67
CA ILE A 100 4.89 0.75 24.78
C ILE A 100 6.30 0.19 24.66
N ILE A 101 6.68 -0.15 23.43
CA ILE A 101 7.99 -0.71 23.10
C ILE A 101 8.81 0.42 22.47
N ASP A 102 9.96 0.72 23.04
CA ASP A 102 10.91 1.63 22.41
C ASP A 102 11.63 0.90 21.28
N ASN A 103 11.51 1.39 20.05
CA ASN A 103 12.15 0.76 18.90
C ASN A 103 13.66 1.07 18.84
N LYS A 104 14.20 1.93 19.72
CA LYS A 104 15.64 2.29 19.80
C LYS A 104 16.57 1.08 19.87
N GLU A 105 16.25 0.08 20.67
CA GLU A 105 17.08 -1.13 20.82
C GLU A 105 17.18 -1.96 19.54
N TYR A 106 16.24 -1.75 18.62
CA TYR A 106 16.12 -2.53 17.41
C TYR A 106 16.76 -1.83 16.20
N TYR A 107 17.09 -0.53 16.30
CA TYR A 107 17.77 0.22 15.23
C TYR A 107 19.28 -0.01 15.25
N THR A 108 19.78 -0.70 14.23
CA THR A 108 21.19 -0.64 13.85
C THR A 108 21.35 0.34 12.70
N GLN A 109 22.30 1.28 12.81
CA GLN A 109 22.73 2.10 11.67
C GLN A 109 23.16 1.18 10.51
N ASP A 110 22.87 1.54 9.26
CA ASP A 110 23.56 0.89 8.13
C ASP A 110 25.07 1.22 8.17
N GLY A 111 25.84 0.53 7.33
CA GLY A 111 27.27 0.82 7.16
C GLY A 111 27.59 2.25 6.71
N ASN A 112 26.59 3.07 6.36
CA ASN A 112 26.71 4.47 5.96
C ASN A 112 26.20 5.44 7.05
N GLY A 113 25.86 4.96 8.25
CA GLY A 113 25.33 5.80 9.33
C GLY A 113 23.88 6.26 9.12
N GLY A 114 23.15 5.71 8.15
CA GLY A 114 21.72 5.89 7.99
C GLY A 114 20.94 5.11 9.05
N ASN A 115 19.90 5.72 9.63
CA ASN A 115 18.99 5.01 10.52
C ASN A 115 18.11 4.07 9.67
N VAL A 116 18.43 2.77 9.64
CA VAL A 116 17.64 1.78 8.90
C VAL A 116 16.41 1.41 9.72
N LEU A 117 15.32 2.15 9.51
CA LEU A 117 14.09 2.11 10.30
C LEU A 117 13.18 0.88 10.16
N GLN A 118 13.18 -0.18 11.02
CA GLN A 118 12.29 -1.40 11.08
C GLN A 118 12.55 -2.77 10.38
N ARG A 119 13.68 -3.45 10.66
CA ARG A 119 14.15 -4.59 9.83
C ARG A 119 13.18 -5.77 10.02
N THR A 120 13.23 -6.76 9.14
CA THR A 120 12.60 -8.08 9.34
C THR A 120 12.69 -8.56 10.81
N VAL A 121 13.86 -8.39 11.42
CA VAL A 121 14.14 -8.74 12.83
C VAL A 121 13.26 -7.97 13.83
N GLN A 122 12.97 -6.69 13.57
CA GLN A 122 12.17 -5.84 14.46
C GLN A 122 10.68 -6.21 14.39
N LEU A 123 10.14 -6.33 13.17
CA LEU A 123 8.76 -6.77 12.99
C LEU A 123 8.55 -8.15 13.61
N ARG A 124 9.49 -9.07 13.41
CA ARG A 124 9.50 -10.36 14.07
C ARG A 124 9.44 -10.22 15.60
N ALA A 125 10.32 -9.42 16.21
CA ALA A 125 10.36 -9.25 17.67
C ALA A 125 9.02 -8.73 18.22
N ILE A 126 8.39 -7.79 17.50
CA ILE A 126 7.04 -7.29 17.83
C ILE A 126 6.00 -8.41 17.73
N LEU A 127 6.03 -9.21 16.66
CA LEU A 127 5.09 -10.31 16.48
C LEU A 127 5.31 -11.44 17.49
N GLU A 128 6.54 -11.70 17.93
CA GLU A 128 6.86 -12.73 18.94
C GLU A 128 6.14 -12.48 20.29
N LYS A 129 5.82 -11.22 20.64
CA LYS A 129 5.05 -10.85 21.84
C LYS A 129 3.60 -11.35 21.86
N THR A 130 3.06 -11.77 20.71
CA THR A 130 1.71 -12.34 20.64
C THR A 130 1.62 -13.75 21.24
N HIS A 131 2.77 -14.40 21.43
CA HIS A 131 2.92 -15.75 21.99
C HIS A 131 1.94 -16.75 21.37
N VAL A 132 2.07 -16.96 20.05
CA VAL A 132 1.24 -17.91 19.28
C VAL A 132 1.23 -19.29 19.93
N GLN A 133 0.04 -19.82 20.19
CA GLN A 133 -0.19 -21.15 20.75
C GLN A 133 -0.30 -22.22 19.64
N ASP A 134 -0.12 -23.49 20.01
CA ASP A 134 -0.12 -24.61 19.06
C ASP A 134 -1.51 -24.90 18.48
N ASP A 135 -2.59 -24.55 19.19
CA ASP A 135 -3.98 -24.69 18.77
C ASP A 135 -4.55 -23.45 18.06
N GLU A 136 -3.73 -22.41 17.86
CA GLU A 136 -4.16 -21.17 17.23
C GLU A 136 -3.92 -21.14 15.71
N GLU A 137 -4.94 -20.72 14.97
CA GLU A 137 -4.85 -20.19 13.61
C GLU A 137 -4.66 -18.68 13.64
N ILE A 138 -3.98 -18.13 12.63
CA ILE A 138 -3.58 -16.70 12.64
C ILE A 138 -4.36 -15.95 11.56
N LEU A 139 -5.10 -14.92 11.98
CA LEU A 139 -5.61 -13.86 11.11
C LEU A 139 -4.75 -12.62 11.31
N LEU A 140 -3.90 -12.31 10.32
CA LEU A 140 -3.09 -11.10 10.32
C LEU A 140 -3.73 -10.07 9.39
N ILE A 141 -4.09 -8.92 9.94
CA ILE A 141 -4.69 -7.79 9.23
C ILE A 141 -3.65 -6.70 9.16
N THR A 142 -3.31 -6.27 7.95
CA THR A 142 -2.37 -5.17 7.73
C THR A 142 -3.13 -3.94 7.26
N TRP A 143 -2.78 -2.77 7.76
CA TRP A 143 -3.37 -1.51 7.35
C TRP A 143 -2.30 -0.46 7.11
N ASP A 144 -2.25 0.04 5.88
CA ASP A 144 -1.48 1.20 5.45
C ASP A 144 -2.23 1.85 4.28
N HIS A 145 -2.57 3.14 4.38
CA HIS A 145 -3.35 3.85 3.36
C HIS A 145 -2.41 4.57 2.40
N GLY A 146 -2.65 4.49 1.09
CA GLY A 146 -1.86 5.21 0.08
C GLY A 146 -0.58 4.51 -0.39
N SER A 147 -0.07 3.53 0.37
CA SER A 147 1.03 2.68 -0.09
C SER A 147 0.53 1.64 -1.09
N SER A 148 1.05 1.69 -2.31
CA SER A 148 0.68 0.76 -3.37
C SER A 148 1.30 -0.63 -3.15
N PHE A 149 2.41 -0.76 -2.41
CA PHE A 149 3.13 -2.03 -2.27
C PHE A 149 3.95 -2.04 -0.99
N GLY A 150 3.54 -2.88 -0.06
CA GLY A 150 4.27 -3.16 1.18
C GLY A 150 3.63 -2.57 2.42
N ILE A 151 4.19 -2.94 3.58
CA ILE A 151 3.51 -2.75 4.86
C ILE A 151 3.99 -1.51 5.60
N PHE A 152 5.28 -1.23 5.87
CA PHE A 152 5.79 0.06 6.45
C PHE A 152 7.29 0.30 6.22
N ARG A 153 7.84 1.53 6.21
CA ARG A 153 9.07 1.99 6.92
C ARG A 153 9.55 3.37 6.40
N GLU A 154 9.35 4.50 7.08
CA GLU A 154 10.15 5.72 6.75
C GLU A 154 11.40 5.86 7.61
N GLY A 155 12.49 6.37 7.02
CA GLY A 155 13.67 6.87 7.70
C GLY A 155 14.66 7.65 6.84
N VAL A 156 14.34 8.90 6.48
CA VAL A 156 15.33 9.83 5.89
C VAL A 156 16.03 10.62 7.00
N ARG A 157 17.36 10.49 7.10
CA ARG A 157 18.19 11.51 7.76
C ARG A 157 18.34 12.71 6.82
N ALA A 158 17.78 13.84 7.25
CA ALA A 158 18.08 15.21 6.82
C ALA A 158 18.32 15.42 5.32
N ALA A 159 17.25 15.30 4.53
CA ALA A 159 17.30 15.64 3.12
C ALA A 159 15.89 15.92 2.53
N ALA A 160 15.39 17.16 2.74
CA ALA A 160 14.37 17.81 1.90
C ALA A 160 12.98 17.13 1.67
N VAL A 161 12.22 16.84 2.73
CA VAL A 161 10.75 16.66 2.61
C VAL A 161 10.01 17.43 3.73
N ASN A 162 9.73 18.70 3.47
CA ASN A 162 8.40 19.26 3.20
C ASN A 162 7.16 18.64 3.89
N ASN A 163 6.57 19.31 4.90
CA ASN A 163 5.13 19.36 5.26
C ASN A 163 4.93 20.02 6.65
N ILE A 164 3.85 20.79 6.83
CA ILE A 164 3.41 21.28 8.16
C ILE A 164 2.67 20.13 8.83
N ARG A 165 3.23 19.64 9.93
CA ARG A 165 2.66 18.58 10.76
C ARG A 165 1.53 19.17 11.60
N THR A 166 0.29 18.82 11.29
CA THR A 166 -0.79 18.88 12.28
C THR A 166 -0.67 17.66 13.17
N GLU A 167 -0.62 17.88 14.49
CA GLU A 167 -0.56 16.81 15.45
C GLU A 167 -1.80 15.92 15.27
N ILE A 168 -1.65 14.60 15.47
CA ILE A 168 -2.81 13.70 15.45
C ILE A 168 -3.92 14.21 16.39
N TYR A 169 -3.56 14.87 17.49
CA TYR A 169 -4.46 15.44 18.50
C TYR A 169 -5.45 16.46 17.97
N ASP A 170 -5.14 17.11 16.85
CA ASP A 170 -6.07 18.05 16.26
C ASP A 170 -7.37 17.32 15.92
N ARG A 171 -8.40 17.69 16.69
CA ARG A 171 -9.77 17.18 16.58
C ARG A 171 -9.93 15.68 16.91
N LEU A 172 -9.04 15.05 17.68
CA LEU A 172 -9.24 13.66 18.13
C LEU A 172 -10.57 13.43 18.87
N GLU A 173 -11.13 14.46 19.49
CA GLU A 173 -12.45 14.41 20.11
C GLU A 173 -13.58 13.99 19.14
N GLN A 174 -13.36 14.15 17.83
CA GLN A 174 -14.30 13.71 16.78
C GLN A 174 -14.15 12.22 16.45
N TYR A 175 -13.10 11.58 16.96
CA TYR A 175 -12.70 10.20 16.70
C TYR A 175 -12.55 9.44 18.02
N PRO A 176 -13.67 9.17 18.73
CA PRO A 176 -13.63 8.70 20.12
C PRO A 176 -12.90 7.37 20.31
N PHE A 177 -12.93 6.45 19.34
CA PHE A 177 -12.22 5.18 19.44
C PHE A 177 -10.72 5.39 19.23
N LEU A 178 -10.32 6.14 18.19
CA LEU A 178 -8.92 6.47 17.96
C LEU A 178 -8.32 7.24 19.16
N LYS A 179 -9.08 8.20 19.70
CA LYS A 179 -8.72 8.93 20.92
C LYS A 179 -8.55 8.00 22.11
N SER A 180 -9.44 7.02 22.31
CA SER A 180 -9.33 6.07 23.43
C SER A 180 -8.03 5.25 23.39
N PHE A 181 -7.63 4.76 22.21
CA PHE A 181 -6.35 4.08 22.03
C PHE A 181 -5.19 5.03 22.33
N TRP A 182 -5.24 6.24 21.76
CA TRP A 182 -4.22 7.26 21.97
C TRP A 182 -4.03 7.66 23.44
N ASP A 183 -5.13 7.93 24.13
CA ASP A 183 -5.14 8.26 25.56
C ASP A 183 -4.58 7.12 26.41
N THR A 184 -4.81 5.87 25.99
CA THR A 184 -4.29 4.69 26.70
C THR A 184 -2.78 4.58 26.56
N ALA A 185 -2.24 4.74 25.34
CA ALA A 185 -0.80 4.77 25.12
C ALA A 185 -0.11 5.89 25.88
N THR A 186 -0.66 7.11 25.84
CA THR A 186 -0.07 8.28 26.53
C THR A 186 -0.13 8.20 28.05
N LYS A 187 -1.13 7.52 28.62
CA LYS A 187 -1.15 7.22 30.06
C LYS A 187 -0.02 6.26 30.46
N LYS A 188 0.31 5.29 29.59
CA LYS A 188 1.36 4.31 29.85
C LYS A 188 2.75 4.92 29.74
N ASP A 189 2.94 5.82 28.79
CA ASP A 189 4.19 6.49 28.53
C ASP A 189 4.04 8.02 28.57
N LYS A 190 4.27 8.60 29.75
CA LYS A 190 4.17 10.05 29.97
C LYS A 190 5.17 10.84 29.12
N THR A 191 6.26 10.22 28.66
CA THR A 191 7.23 10.89 27.78
C THR A 191 6.62 11.24 26.41
N LEU A 192 5.52 10.57 26.01
CA LEU A 192 4.72 10.99 24.85
C LEU A 192 4.11 12.39 25.02
N LEU A 193 3.81 12.80 26.26
CA LEU A 193 3.15 14.08 26.57
C LEU A 193 4.13 15.18 27.00
N GLU A 194 5.25 14.83 27.64
CA GLU A 194 6.20 15.80 28.23
C GLU A 194 7.04 16.55 27.18
N ASN A 195 7.12 16.03 25.95
CA ASN A 195 7.77 16.68 24.82
C ASN A 195 6.92 17.78 24.14
N LYS A 196 5.88 18.27 24.82
CA LYS A 196 4.92 19.29 24.34
C LYS A 196 5.41 20.73 24.36
N LEU A 197 6.69 21.00 24.64
CA LEU A 197 7.16 22.38 24.78
C LEU A 197 7.83 22.91 23.52
N CYS A 198 7.01 23.60 22.72
CA CYS A 198 7.34 24.77 21.90
C CYS A 198 8.79 24.86 21.37
N GLY A 199 9.05 24.29 20.19
CA GLY A 199 10.19 24.66 19.35
C GLY A 199 9.69 25.26 18.04
N GLY A 200 10.36 26.32 17.55
CA GLY A 200 9.90 27.24 16.51
C GLY A 200 9.10 26.59 15.38
N SER A 201 7.95 27.18 15.05
CA SER A 201 7.17 26.71 13.89
C SER A 201 7.97 26.96 12.61
N TYR A 202 7.68 26.26 11.53
CA TYR A 202 8.24 26.50 10.19
C TYR A 202 7.06 26.53 9.21
N THR A 203 7.13 27.34 8.15
CA THR A 203 6.12 27.35 7.09
C THR A 203 6.73 26.82 5.80
N SER A 204 6.03 25.91 5.13
CA SER A 204 6.48 25.29 3.88
C SER A 204 5.81 25.96 2.67
N ILE A 205 6.55 26.17 1.59
CA ILE A 205 6.08 26.92 0.41
C ILE A 205 6.33 26.09 -0.86
N GLN A 206 5.27 25.78 -1.60
CA GLN A 206 5.36 25.03 -2.86
C GLN A 206 5.67 25.98 -4.02
N VAL A 207 6.73 25.64 -4.75
CA VAL A 207 7.33 26.39 -5.83
C VAL A 207 7.50 25.45 -7.03
N SER A 208 6.58 25.48 -7.98
CA SER A 208 6.49 24.48 -9.06
C SER A 208 6.32 23.06 -8.49
N ASN A 209 7.20 22.13 -8.86
CA ASN A 209 7.26 20.75 -8.37
C ASN A 209 8.14 20.59 -7.10
N LYS A 210 8.63 21.70 -6.53
CA LYS A 210 9.49 21.70 -5.34
C LYS A 210 8.76 22.35 -4.17
N LEU A 211 9.05 21.91 -2.96
CA LEU A 211 8.50 22.46 -1.73
C LEU A 211 9.71 22.77 -0.82
N VAL A 212 9.67 23.89 -0.10
CA VAL A 212 10.83 24.42 0.62
C VAL A 212 10.40 24.99 1.97
N LYS A 213 11.18 24.71 3.05
CA LYS A 213 10.86 25.05 4.44
C LYS A 213 11.48 26.39 4.86
N VAL A 214 10.68 27.25 5.47
CA VAL A 214 11.09 28.54 6.03
C VAL A 214 10.86 28.51 7.55
N GLU A 215 11.88 28.80 8.36
CA GLU A 215 11.71 28.95 9.81
C GLU A 215 10.69 30.04 10.13
N ASN A 216 9.66 29.79 10.94
CA ASN A 216 8.72 30.82 11.42
C ASN A 216 9.34 31.60 12.58
N ASN A 217 10.47 32.22 12.32
CA ASN A 217 10.83 33.41 13.05
C ASN A 217 9.88 34.54 12.61
N ARG A 218 9.74 35.56 13.47
CA ARG A 218 8.84 36.70 13.26
C ARG A 218 8.97 37.32 11.86
N LYS A 219 10.19 37.35 11.33
CA LYS A 219 10.52 37.91 10.02
C LYS A 219 9.97 37.06 8.88
N ASN A 220 10.23 35.77 8.89
CA ASN A 220 9.79 34.85 7.85
C ASN A 220 8.28 34.65 7.84
N SER A 221 7.64 34.54 9.01
CA SER A 221 6.17 34.49 9.07
C SER A 221 5.53 35.75 8.50
N ALA A 222 6.13 36.92 8.72
CA ALA A 222 5.64 38.17 8.14
C ALA A 222 5.77 38.19 6.61
N VAL A 223 6.89 37.70 6.07
CA VAL A 223 7.12 37.54 4.62
C VAL A 223 6.10 36.58 4.00
N ILE A 224 5.82 35.46 4.65
CA ILE A 224 4.91 34.43 4.10
C ILE A 224 3.46 34.89 4.15
N ASN A 225 3.03 35.45 5.28
CA ASN A 225 1.68 36.00 5.41
C ASN A 225 1.44 37.13 4.41
N PHE A 226 2.46 37.96 4.17
CA PHE A 226 2.42 38.99 3.14
C PHE A 226 2.25 38.38 1.74
N HIS A 227 3.07 37.40 1.35
CA HIS A 227 2.99 36.82 0.01
C HIS A 227 1.75 35.95 -0.23
N GLN A 228 1.19 35.31 0.81
CA GLN A 228 -0.11 34.64 0.76
C GLN A 228 -1.27 35.62 0.54
N LYS A 229 -1.22 36.80 1.16
CA LYS A 229 -2.24 37.86 1.02
C LYS A 229 -2.29 38.44 -0.40
N TYR A 230 -1.16 38.45 -1.12
CA TYR A 230 -1.00 39.14 -2.40
C TYR A 230 -0.72 38.20 -3.60
N ASP A 231 -1.06 36.91 -3.50
CA ASP A 231 -0.96 35.91 -4.57
C ASP A 231 0.36 35.96 -5.34
N SER A 232 1.48 35.97 -4.59
CA SER A 232 2.81 36.15 -5.17
C SER A 232 3.29 34.90 -5.89
N LYS A 233 3.91 35.06 -7.06
CA LYS A 233 4.64 33.96 -7.71
C LYS A 233 5.89 33.65 -6.91
N CYS A 234 6.35 32.41 -6.94
CA CYS A 234 7.64 32.04 -6.35
C CYS A 234 8.43 31.12 -7.28
N TYR A 235 9.76 31.16 -7.18
CA TYR A 235 10.68 30.25 -7.88
C TYR A 235 11.85 29.83 -6.98
N TYR A 236 12.37 28.63 -7.21
CA TYR A 236 13.42 28.03 -6.39
C TYR A 236 14.72 27.94 -7.20
N ASP A 237 15.75 28.64 -6.74
CA ASP A 237 17.10 28.59 -7.29
C ASP A 237 17.84 27.38 -6.73
N GLN A 238 18.21 26.42 -7.59
CA GLN A 238 18.89 25.21 -7.16
C GLN A 238 20.36 25.41 -6.81
N GLN A 239 21.03 26.42 -7.37
CA GLN A 239 22.47 26.60 -7.19
C GLN A 239 22.77 27.26 -5.86
N THR A 240 21.95 28.24 -5.50
CA THR A 240 22.03 28.87 -4.19
C THR A 240 21.26 28.07 -3.15
N GLU A 241 20.43 27.12 -3.61
CA GLU A 241 19.40 26.40 -2.89
C GLU A 241 18.50 27.41 -2.19
N LYS A 242 17.62 28.11 -2.93
CA LYS A 242 16.90 29.20 -2.31
C LYS A 242 15.52 29.63 -2.91
N ILE A 243 14.47 29.97 -2.12
CA ILE A 243 13.12 30.45 -2.61
C ILE A 243 12.94 31.95 -2.75
N THR A 244 12.68 32.40 -3.98
CA THR A 244 12.30 33.77 -4.29
C THR A 244 10.81 33.95 -4.49
N PHE A 245 10.20 34.85 -3.73
CA PHE A 245 8.88 35.40 -4.04
C PHE A 245 8.99 36.53 -5.08
N ILE A 246 7.94 36.74 -5.84
CA ILE A 246 7.75 37.83 -6.79
C ILE A 246 6.30 38.31 -6.59
N THR A 247 6.13 39.51 -6.08
CA THR A 247 4.81 40.17 -5.99
C THR A 247 4.67 41.17 -7.13
N THR A 248 3.57 41.10 -7.88
CA THR A 248 3.25 42.08 -8.93
C THR A 248 2.11 43.00 -8.48
N GLY A 249 2.39 44.30 -8.38
CA GLY A 249 1.45 45.41 -8.62
C GLY A 249 0.39 45.81 -7.60
N ASN A 250 -0.06 44.96 -6.67
CA ASN A 250 -1.27 45.26 -5.87
C ASN A 250 -1.06 45.45 -4.35
N ALA A 251 0.18 45.37 -3.85
CA ALA A 251 0.44 45.63 -2.43
C ALA A 251 0.54 47.15 -2.17
N PRO A 252 -0.17 47.72 -1.17
CA PRO A 252 -0.04 49.12 -0.81
C PRO A 252 1.41 49.45 -0.44
N ALA A 253 1.92 50.61 -0.89
CA ALA A 253 3.30 51.03 -0.68
C ALA A 253 3.76 50.99 0.80
N GLU A 254 2.82 51.18 1.73
CA GLU A 254 3.04 51.19 3.17
C GLU A 254 3.32 49.79 3.76
N GLU A 255 2.76 48.72 3.18
CA GLU A 255 3.00 47.34 3.63
C GLU A 255 4.33 46.76 3.10
N LEU A 256 4.88 47.33 2.02
CA LEU A 256 6.19 46.95 1.47
C LEU A 256 7.36 47.39 2.36
N THR A 257 7.17 48.42 3.19
CA THR A 257 8.20 48.96 4.09
C THR A 257 8.35 48.22 5.41
N LEU A 258 7.34 47.47 5.88
CA LEU A 258 7.34 46.89 7.24
C LEU A 258 8.11 45.57 7.41
N ASN A 259 8.49 44.89 6.31
CA ASN A 259 9.09 43.54 6.35
C ASN A 259 10.60 43.49 6.01
N GLN A 260 11.30 44.62 6.09
CA GLN A 260 12.71 44.80 5.66
C GLN A 260 13.76 44.25 6.66
N SER A 261 13.82 42.94 6.84
CA SER A 261 15.07 42.32 7.34
C SER A 261 15.57 41.16 6.50
N GLY A 262 14.83 40.69 5.49
CA GLY A 262 15.35 39.79 4.45
C GLY A 262 16.19 40.63 3.49
N THR A 263 17.37 40.18 3.11
CA THR A 263 18.22 40.92 2.17
C THR A 263 17.48 41.07 0.84
N ILE A 264 16.98 42.28 0.57
CA ILE A 264 16.36 42.65 -0.70
C ILE A 264 17.49 43.18 -1.58
N GLU A 265 17.90 42.42 -2.59
CA GLU A 265 18.61 43.03 -3.72
C GLU A 265 17.57 43.78 -4.56
N GLN A 266 17.50 45.09 -4.39
CA GLN A 266 16.89 45.94 -5.40
C GLN A 266 17.84 45.96 -6.61
N THR A 267 17.45 45.33 -7.72
CA THR A 267 18.05 45.63 -9.01
C THR A 267 17.73 47.08 -9.35
N HIS A 268 18.73 47.95 -9.25
CA HIS A 268 18.65 49.34 -9.69
C HIS A 268 18.50 49.40 -11.22
N GLU A 269 17.28 49.24 -11.71
CA GLU A 269 16.88 49.76 -13.01
C GLU A 269 15.55 50.50 -12.89
N ALA A 270 15.39 51.52 -13.73
CA ALA A 270 14.52 52.70 -13.64
C ALA A 270 13.08 52.49 -13.08
N PRO A 271 12.49 53.54 -12.46
CA PRO A 271 11.20 53.46 -11.79
C PRO A 271 10.07 53.24 -12.79
N SER A 272 9.73 51.97 -13.01
CA SER A 272 8.42 51.55 -13.49
C SER A 272 7.72 50.80 -12.35
N THR A 273 6.40 50.89 -12.31
CA THR A 273 5.47 50.66 -11.19
C THR A 273 5.38 49.22 -10.64
N ASN A 274 6.44 48.41 -10.69
CA ASN A 274 6.49 47.08 -10.08
C ASN A 274 7.83 46.83 -9.40
N ALA A 275 7.93 47.16 -8.11
CA ALA A 275 9.07 46.76 -7.29
C ALA A 275 9.04 45.23 -7.07
N LEU A 276 10.04 44.53 -7.62
CA LEU A 276 10.24 43.08 -7.43
C LEU A 276 10.96 42.86 -6.08
N VAL A 277 10.39 42.06 -5.17
CA VAL A 277 11.00 41.72 -3.87
C VAL A 277 11.39 40.25 -3.88
N LYS A 278 12.67 39.90 -3.66
CA LYS A 278 13.22 38.53 -3.73
C LYS A 278 13.79 38.06 -2.37
N SER A 279 13.49 36.83 -1.93
CA SER A 279 14.08 36.15 -0.76
C SER A 279 14.58 34.74 -1.14
N ILE A 280 15.19 33.92 -0.25
CA ILE A 280 15.91 32.70 -0.66
C ILE A 280 16.31 31.62 0.52
N LEU A 281 16.23 30.22 0.40
CA LEU A 281 16.44 29.02 1.37
C LEU A 281 16.87 27.53 0.90
N GLU A 282 17.74 26.75 1.64
CA GLU A 282 18.58 25.54 1.21
C GLU A 282 18.08 24.04 1.41
N ALA A 283 18.45 22.98 0.59
CA ALA A 283 18.14 21.49 0.74
C ALA A 283 18.80 20.37 -0.22
N LYS A 284 18.99 19.08 0.22
CA LYS A 284 19.43 17.82 -0.53
C LYS A 284 18.51 16.56 -0.33
N PRO A 285 18.60 15.37 -1.03
CA PRO A 285 17.69 14.18 -0.84
C PRO A 285 18.33 12.78 -0.48
N GLY A 286 17.53 11.79 0.04
CA GLY A 286 17.91 10.34 0.18
C GLY A 286 16.82 9.32 0.65
N ALA A 287 16.82 8.09 0.07
CA ALA A 287 16.12 6.79 0.37
C ALA A 287 14.56 6.71 0.51
N THR A 288 13.95 5.53 0.24
CA THR A 288 12.47 5.32 0.24
C THR A 288 11.93 4.19 1.15
N GLU A 289 10.59 4.12 1.32
CA GLU A 289 9.89 4.14 2.62
C GLU A 289 8.92 2.96 2.93
N ILE A 290 9.12 1.74 2.39
CA ILE A 290 8.16 0.63 2.58
C ILE A 290 8.83 -0.76 2.72
N LEU A 291 8.34 -1.60 3.66
CA LEU A 291 8.69 -3.01 3.87
C LEU A 291 8.32 -3.80 2.63
N LYS A 292 9.33 -4.40 2.01
CA LYS A 292 9.14 -5.20 0.81
C LYS A 292 8.36 -6.46 1.13
N ASN A 293 7.65 -7.02 0.14
CA ASN A 293 6.98 -8.31 0.29
C ASN A 293 7.93 -9.41 0.78
N THR A 294 9.18 -9.38 0.33
CA THR A 294 10.24 -10.35 0.73
C THR A 294 10.66 -10.17 2.18
N GLU A 295 10.73 -8.94 2.66
CA GLU A 295 11.05 -8.64 4.05
C GLU A 295 9.91 -9.05 5.00
N LEU A 296 8.65 -8.84 4.58
CA LEU A 296 7.48 -9.37 5.27
C LEU A 296 7.51 -10.90 5.32
N ASP A 297 7.67 -11.56 4.18
CA ASP A 297 7.72 -13.02 4.10
C ASP A 297 8.79 -13.59 5.04
N THR A 298 9.97 -12.97 5.06
CA THR A 298 11.05 -13.36 5.97
C THR A 298 10.64 -13.17 7.42
N ALA A 299 9.98 -12.06 7.77
CA ALA A 299 9.59 -11.78 9.15
C ALA A 299 8.55 -12.80 9.65
N LEU A 300 7.58 -13.14 8.79
CA LEU A 300 6.56 -14.16 9.08
C LEU A 300 7.17 -15.55 9.22
N LYS A 301 8.07 -15.94 8.30
CA LYS A 301 8.79 -17.21 8.38
C LYS A 301 9.59 -17.34 9.66
N GLU A 302 10.32 -16.30 10.05
CA GLU A 302 11.12 -16.33 11.28
C GLU A 302 10.24 -16.38 12.53
N TRP A 303 9.18 -15.57 12.58
CA TRP A 303 8.22 -15.55 13.70
C TRP A 303 7.57 -16.92 13.93
N LEU A 304 7.25 -17.65 12.85
CA LEU A 304 6.56 -18.94 12.92
C LEU A 304 7.49 -20.16 12.75
N ARG A 305 8.80 -19.95 12.59
CA ARG A 305 9.79 -20.99 12.26
C ARG A 305 9.74 -22.19 13.20
N ASN A 306 9.69 -21.92 14.51
CA ASN A 306 9.75 -22.97 15.54
C ASN A 306 8.45 -23.78 15.65
N ARG A 307 7.39 -23.37 14.93
CA ARG A 307 6.07 -23.98 15.00
C ARG A 307 5.69 -24.72 13.72
N ASN A 308 6.48 -24.60 12.64
CA ASN A 308 6.12 -25.09 11.31
C ASN A 308 4.70 -24.63 10.88
N LYS A 309 4.34 -23.39 11.25
CA LYS A 309 3.05 -22.78 10.96
C LYS A 309 3.19 -21.71 9.88
N LYS A 310 2.08 -21.44 9.19
CA LYS A 310 1.89 -20.30 8.30
C LYS A 310 0.84 -19.38 8.91
N VAL A 311 0.80 -18.13 8.47
CA VAL A 311 -0.36 -17.27 8.68
C VAL A 311 -1.56 -17.90 7.97
N GLY A 312 -2.65 -18.17 8.69
CA GLY A 312 -3.85 -18.76 8.12
C GLY A 312 -4.49 -17.82 7.09
N VAL A 313 -4.80 -16.59 7.51
CA VAL A 313 -5.32 -15.55 6.63
C VAL A 313 -4.51 -14.27 6.80
N LEU A 314 -3.93 -13.78 5.70
CA LEU A 314 -3.36 -12.43 5.62
C LEU A 314 -4.35 -11.52 4.88
N LEU A 315 -4.97 -10.60 5.62
CA LEU A 315 -5.89 -9.59 5.10
C LEU A 315 -5.14 -8.27 4.90
N MET A 316 -4.90 -7.88 3.66
CA MET A 316 -4.20 -6.63 3.34
C MET A 316 -5.20 -5.52 3.03
N CYS A 317 -5.19 -4.47 3.83
CA CYS A 317 -5.94 -3.23 3.62
C CYS A 317 -5.16 -2.19 2.82
N ASN A 318 -4.17 -2.64 2.06
CA ASN A 318 -3.26 -1.83 1.26
C ASN A 318 -3.66 -1.97 -0.22
N CYS A 319 -3.54 -0.90 -0.99
CA CYS A 319 -3.89 -0.91 -2.42
C CYS A 319 -3.00 -1.88 -3.21
N TRP A 320 -3.51 -2.42 -4.32
CA TRP A 320 -2.76 -3.18 -5.32
C TRP A 320 -2.03 -4.45 -4.84
N MET A 321 -2.34 -4.96 -3.63
CA MET A 321 -1.65 -6.10 -3.04
C MET A 321 -2.05 -7.47 -3.58
N MET A 322 -3.17 -7.61 -4.29
CA MET A 322 -3.53 -8.83 -4.99
C MET A 322 -2.90 -8.85 -6.38
N ASN A 323 -1.72 -9.47 -6.45
CA ASN A 323 -0.93 -9.61 -7.66
C ASN A 323 0.04 -10.79 -7.52
N LEU A 324 0.60 -11.25 -8.64
CA LEU A 324 1.48 -12.41 -8.67
C LEU A 324 2.81 -12.20 -7.92
N HIS A 325 3.35 -10.98 -7.83
CA HIS A 325 4.56 -10.70 -7.04
C HIS A 325 4.32 -10.97 -5.56
N THR A 326 3.21 -10.45 -5.01
CA THR A 326 2.80 -10.67 -3.63
C THR A 326 2.49 -12.15 -3.39
N MET A 327 1.70 -12.78 -4.26
CA MET A 327 1.34 -14.20 -4.13
C MET A 327 2.57 -15.10 -4.14
N TYR A 328 3.48 -14.89 -5.09
CA TYR A 328 4.69 -15.69 -5.25
C TYR A 328 5.62 -15.56 -4.04
N THR A 329 5.78 -14.34 -3.56
CA THR A 329 6.64 -14.04 -2.40
C THR A 329 6.09 -14.67 -1.12
N LEU A 330 4.78 -14.60 -0.88
CA LEU A 330 4.15 -15.01 0.38
C LEU A 330 3.68 -16.47 0.42
N LYS A 331 3.75 -17.22 -0.69
CA LYS A 331 3.23 -18.61 -0.78
C LYS A 331 3.75 -19.56 0.30
N ASN A 332 4.92 -19.26 0.87
CA ASN A 332 5.57 -20.08 1.88
C ASN A 332 5.28 -19.65 3.32
N SER A 333 4.81 -18.42 3.56
CA SER A 333 4.49 -17.88 4.89
C SER A 333 3.00 -17.72 5.14
N VAL A 334 2.17 -17.71 4.09
CA VAL A 334 0.73 -17.44 4.14
C VAL A 334 -0.04 -18.60 3.49
N GLN A 335 -1.15 -19.03 4.10
CA GLN A 335 -2.08 -20.00 3.49
C GLN A 335 -3.07 -19.28 2.59
N CYS A 336 -3.85 -18.34 3.13
CA CYS A 336 -4.81 -17.56 2.36
C CYS A 336 -4.45 -16.07 2.36
N LEU A 337 -4.41 -15.47 1.18
CA LEU A 337 -4.21 -14.03 0.99
C LEU A 337 -5.54 -13.38 0.58
N VAL A 338 -5.93 -12.32 1.29
CA VAL A 338 -7.07 -11.49 0.93
C VAL A 338 -6.59 -10.07 0.71
N ALA A 339 -6.74 -9.57 -0.52
CA ALA A 339 -6.19 -8.27 -0.90
C ALA A 339 -6.95 -7.66 -2.09
N PRO A 340 -6.89 -6.33 -2.27
CA PRO A 340 -7.39 -5.67 -3.47
C PRO A 340 -6.42 -5.79 -4.64
N GLN A 341 -6.93 -6.04 -5.86
CA GLN A 341 -6.13 -5.97 -7.09
C GLN A 341 -5.92 -4.51 -7.53
N GLY A 342 -6.84 -3.62 -7.17
CA GLY A 342 -6.77 -2.19 -7.46
C GLY A 342 -6.60 -1.35 -6.20
N ASN A 343 -7.05 -0.10 -6.27
CA ASN A 343 -7.22 0.72 -5.07
C ASN A 343 -8.19 0.05 -4.10
N ILE A 344 -7.99 0.30 -2.81
CA ILE A 344 -9.00 0.08 -1.78
C ILE A 344 -9.10 1.36 -0.96
N ASP A 345 -10.31 1.71 -0.60
CA ASP A 345 -10.61 2.90 0.19
C ASP A 345 -11.84 2.61 1.05
N TYR A 346 -12.59 3.64 1.47
CA TYR A 346 -13.85 3.41 2.19
C TYR A 346 -14.82 2.47 1.49
N PRO A 347 -15.47 1.58 2.25
CA PRO A 347 -15.48 1.52 3.72
C PRO A 347 -14.33 0.70 4.34
N GLY A 348 -13.41 0.19 3.52
CA GLY A 348 -12.48 -0.88 3.90
C GLY A 348 -13.22 -2.21 4.13
N TYR A 349 -12.55 -3.18 4.76
CA TYR A 349 -13.19 -4.44 5.13
C TYR A 349 -14.19 -4.24 6.28
N ASN A 350 -15.25 -5.04 6.28
CA ASN A 350 -16.24 -5.03 7.34
C ASN A 350 -15.78 -5.88 8.52
N ILE A 351 -14.90 -5.29 9.33
CA ILE A 351 -14.25 -5.93 10.48
C ILE A 351 -15.28 -6.46 11.47
N LYS A 352 -16.39 -5.74 11.68
CA LYS A 352 -17.48 -6.18 12.56
C LYS A 352 -18.04 -7.54 12.15
N ASP A 353 -18.36 -7.74 10.87
CA ASP A 353 -18.93 -9.00 10.41
C ASP A 353 -17.90 -10.14 10.41
N ILE A 354 -16.64 -9.84 10.10
CA ILE A 354 -15.53 -10.79 10.21
C ILE A 354 -15.37 -11.29 11.65
N LEU A 355 -15.33 -10.38 12.63
CA LEU A 355 -15.22 -10.72 14.05
C LEU A 355 -16.44 -11.49 14.56
N ASN A 356 -17.66 -11.08 14.15
CA ASN A 356 -18.89 -11.81 14.49
C ASN A 356 -18.86 -13.23 13.94
N TYR A 357 -18.37 -13.41 12.71
CA TYR A 357 -18.29 -14.72 12.08
C TYR A 357 -17.33 -15.67 12.82
N ILE A 358 -16.17 -15.17 13.26
CA ILE A 358 -15.22 -15.93 14.10
C ILE A 358 -15.85 -16.31 15.44
N ASN A 359 -16.62 -15.40 16.06
CA ASN A 359 -17.22 -15.60 17.38
C ASN A 359 -18.47 -16.51 17.38
N ARG A 360 -19.25 -16.47 16.30
CA ARG A 360 -20.52 -17.20 16.19
C ARG A 360 -20.64 -17.77 14.78
N PRO A 361 -19.97 -18.91 14.50
CA PRO A 361 -20.19 -19.61 13.24
C PRO A 361 -21.69 -19.93 13.08
N ALA A 362 -22.15 -19.97 11.83
CA ALA A 362 -23.57 -20.09 11.51
C ALA A 362 -24.26 -21.26 12.25
N PRO A 363 -25.52 -21.12 12.69
CA PRO A 363 -26.24 -22.20 13.37
C PRO A 363 -26.19 -23.52 12.59
N GLY A 364 -25.75 -24.60 13.25
CA GLY A 364 -25.58 -25.92 12.62
C GLY A 364 -24.18 -26.20 12.07
N LYS A 365 -23.28 -25.22 12.02
CA LYS A 365 -21.84 -25.45 11.82
C LYS A 365 -21.17 -25.63 13.18
N THR A 366 -21.05 -26.88 13.63
CA THR A 366 -20.30 -27.26 14.84
C THR A 366 -18.79 -27.41 14.59
N GLY A 367 -18.31 -26.98 13.42
CA GLY A 367 -16.91 -27.07 13.01
C GLY A 367 -16.14 -25.76 13.22
N THR A 368 -14.82 -25.89 13.27
CA THR A 368 -13.88 -24.77 13.21
C THR A 368 -14.02 -24.02 11.90
N VAL A 369 -14.06 -22.70 11.98
CA VAL A 369 -13.83 -21.85 10.80
C VAL A 369 -12.39 -22.08 10.35
N GLY A 370 -12.22 -22.69 9.18
CA GLY A 370 -10.91 -22.87 8.56
C GLY A 370 -10.42 -21.61 7.83
N PRO A 371 -9.12 -21.49 7.53
CA PRO A 371 -8.56 -20.32 6.85
C PRO A 371 -9.22 -19.99 5.50
N ALA A 372 -9.47 -21.00 4.65
CA ALA A 372 -10.12 -20.78 3.36
C ALA A 372 -11.57 -20.27 3.50
N GLU A 373 -12.31 -20.75 4.50
CA GLU A 373 -13.66 -20.27 4.77
C GLU A 373 -13.64 -18.83 5.29
N LEU A 374 -12.76 -18.51 6.24
CA LEU A 374 -12.61 -17.14 6.75
C LEU A 374 -12.19 -16.16 5.65
N ALA A 375 -11.29 -16.57 4.75
CA ALA A 375 -10.86 -15.75 3.63
C ALA A 375 -12.02 -15.40 2.69
N LYS A 376 -12.93 -16.34 2.40
CA LYS A 376 -14.15 -16.09 1.63
C LYS A 376 -15.04 -15.06 2.32
N ILE A 377 -15.24 -15.21 3.63
CA ILE A 377 -16.04 -14.28 4.43
C ILE A 377 -15.46 -12.86 4.41
N CYS A 378 -14.14 -12.71 4.49
CA CYS A 378 -13.49 -11.40 4.39
C CYS A 378 -13.85 -10.66 3.09
N VAL A 379 -14.03 -11.39 1.98
CA VAL A 379 -14.48 -10.85 0.69
C VAL A 379 -15.99 -10.60 0.67
N GLU A 380 -16.80 -11.58 1.05
CA GLU A 380 -18.27 -11.51 0.98
C GLU A 380 -18.84 -10.37 1.84
N THR A 381 -18.22 -10.12 3.00
CA THR A 381 -18.59 -9.04 3.92
C THR A 381 -18.35 -7.65 3.34
N PHE A 382 -17.50 -7.51 2.32
CA PHE A 382 -17.28 -6.24 1.62
C PHE A 382 -18.45 -5.87 0.68
N ASP A 383 -19.12 -6.86 0.08
CA ASP A 383 -20.20 -6.61 -0.89
C ASP A 383 -21.60 -6.48 -0.26
N ASN A 384 -21.69 -6.61 1.05
CA ASN A 384 -22.97 -6.61 1.74
C ASN A 384 -23.60 -5.20 1.83
N ASN A 385 -24.87 -5.16 2.23
CA ASN A 385 -25.63 -3.91 2.33
C ASN A 385 -25.02 -2.94 3.35
N TYR A 386 -24.38 -3.44 4.40
CA TYR A 386 -23.74 -2.61 5.41
C TYR A 386 -22.53 -1.87 4.85
N SER A 387 -21.65 -2.57 4.13
CA SER A 387 -20.49 -1.98 3.47
C SER A 387 -20.90 -0.96 2.42
N LYS A 388 -21.94 -1.26 1.61
CA LYS A 388 -22.51 -0.29 0.66
C LYS A 388 -23.08 0.95 1.36
N ALA A 389 -23.81 0.78 2.46
CA ALA A 389 -24.33 1.91 3.24
C ALA A 389 -23.21 2.75 3.88
N LYS A 390 -22.17 2.11 4.44
CA LYS A 390 -20.97 2.81 4.92
C LYS A 390 -20.29 3.58 3.79
N ALA A 391 -20.13 2.97 2.61
CA ALA A 391 -19.54 3.63 1.43
C ALA A 391 -20.29 4.93 1.07
N ILE A 392 -21.63 4.87 1.01
CA ILE A 392 -22.49 6.04 0.73
C ILE A 392 -22.34 7.10 1.83
N MET A 393 -22.25 6.68 3.09
CA MET A 393 -22.06 7.60 4.21
C MET A 393 -20.73 8.35 4.12
N PHE A 394 -19.66 7.69 3.66
CA PHE A 394 -18.31 8.26 3.56
C PHE A 394 -18.03 8.99 2.27
N ASN A 395 -18.69 8.61 1.18
CA ASN A 395 -18.52 9.23 -0.12
C ASN A 395 -19.90 9.48 -0.74
N ARG A 396 -20.58 10.51 -0.26
CA ARG A 396 -21.92 10.89 -0.73
C ARG A 396 -21.94 11.24 -2.23
N ASP A 397 -20.82 11.73 -2.73
CA ASP A 397 -20.66 12.16 -4.11
C ASP A 397 -20.42 10.98 -5.06
N ASP A 398 -19.95 9.84 -4.54
CA ASP A 398 -19.79 8.59 -5.30
C ASP A 398 -20.34 7.37 -4.53
N PRO A 399 -21.67 7.15 -4.56
CA PRO A 399 -22.30 6.01 -3.89
C PRO A 399 -21.88 4.65 -4.49
N LYS A 400 -21.24 4.64 -5.66
CA LYS A 400 -20.77 3.44 -6.37
C LYS A 400 -19.28 3.19 -6.17
N VAL A 401 -18.63 3.86 -5.21
CA VAL A 401 -17.20 3.70 -4.93
C VAL A 401 -16.82 2.22 -4.71
N THR A 402 -17.71 1.41 -4.12
CA THR A 402 -17.48 -0.04 -3.93
C THR A 402 -17.41 -0.83 -5.23
N GLU A 403 -18.03 -0.38 -6.32
CA GLU A 403 -17.92 -1.02 -7.65
C GLU A 403 -16.52 -0.86 -8.27
N ARG A 404 -15.72 0.07 -7.74
CA ARG A 404 -14.33 0.34 -8.14
C ARG A 404 -13.32 -0.51 -7.37
N PHE A 405 -13.76 -1.28 -6.39
CA PHE A 405 -12.89 -2.11 -5.56
C PHE A 405 -13.08 -3.59 -5.89
N LYS A 406 -12.01 -4.19 -6.41
CA LYS A 406 -11.95 -5.63 -6.63
C LYS A 406 -11.01 -6.25 -5.62
N ILE A 407 -11.57 -7.03 -4.71
CA ILE A 407 -10.85 -7.77 -3.68
C ILE A 407 -10.99 -9.26 -4.01
N PHE A 408 -9.90 -10.00 -3.82
CA PHE A 408 -9.89 -11.45 -3.97
C PHE A 408 -9.46 -12.10 -2.66
N ALA A 409 -9.96 -13.31 -2.46
CA ALA A 409 -9.39 -14.28 -1.54
C ALA A 409 -8.74 -15.38 -2.38
N VAL A 410 -7.46 -15.66 -2.13
CA VAL A 410 -6.71 -16.74 -2.81
C VAL A 410 -6.12 -17.71 -1.79
N ASP A 411 -6.12 -18.99 -2.11
CA ASP A 411 -5.49 -20.05 -1.32
C ASP A 411 -4.13 -20.42 -1.92
N LEU A 412 -3.07 -19.89 -1.33
CA LEU A 412 -1.68 -20.16 -1.70
C LEU A 412 -1.19 -21.54 -1.21
N SER A 413 -1.98 -22.22 -0.37
CA SER A 413 -1.66 -23.55 0.12
C SER A 413 -2.13 -24.68 -0.81
N LYS A 414 -2.97 -24.38 -1.80
CA LYS A 414 -3.49 -25.36 -2.77
C LYS A 414 -2.37 -26.05 -3.56
N LYS A 415 -2.54 -27.37 -3.74
CA LYS A 415 -1.60 -28.25 -4.43
C LYS A 415 -2.30 -29.25 -5.32
N THR A 416 -1.63 -29.66 -6.39
CA THR A 416 -2.00 -30.80 -7.23
C THR A 416 -0.91 -31.85 -7.06
N GLY A 417 -1.22 -32.94 -6.37
CA GLY A 417 -0.20 -33.87 -5.90
C GLY A 417 0.73 -33.21 -4.87
N THR A 418 2.03 -33.17 -5.15
CA THR A 418 3.04 -32.57 -4.26
C THR A 418 3.39 -31.13 -4.61
N GLU A 419 2.99 -30.66 -5.79
CA GLU A 419 3.38 -29.36 -6.37
C GLU A 419 2.36 -28.27 -6.03
N SER A 420 2.83 -27.04 -5.80
CA SER A 420 1.95 -25.88 -5.59
C SER A 420 1.21 -25.54 -6.89
N ASN A 421 -0.09 -25.27 -6.78
CA ASN A 421 -0.86 -24.83 -7.95
C ASN A 421 -0.36 -23.49 -8.50
N LEU A 422 0.13 -22.59 -7.63
CA LEU A 422 0.75 -21.34 -8.06
C LEU A 422 2.02 -21.61 -8.89
N ASP A 423 2.87 -22.54 -8.46
CA ASP A 423 4.11 -22.89 -9.18
C ASP A 423 3.80 -23.50 -10.55
N ILE A 424 2.79 -24.38 -10.64
CA ILE A 424 2.30 -24.93 -11.91
C ILE A 424 1.84 -23.80 -12.83
N GLN A 425 1.02 -22.86 -12.32
CA GLN A 425 0.49 -21.74 -13.11
C GLN A 425 1.60 -20.80 -13.59
N ILE A 426 2.60 -20.50 -12.76
CA ILE A 426 3.77 -19.69 -13.14
C ILE A 426 4.61 -20.40 -14.21
N LYS A 427 4.81 -21.71 -14.10
CA LYS A 427 5.52 -22.51 -15.10
C LYS A 427 4.80 -22.49 -16.46
N LEU A 428 3.48 -22.72 -16.47
CA LEU A 428 2.68 -22.65 -17.70
C LEU A 428 2.74 -21.26 -18.36
N LEU A 429 2.71 -20.21 -17.54
CA LEU A 429 2.87 -18.84 -18.02
C LEU A 429 4.27 -18.61 -18.61
N ASN A 430 5.31 -19.15 -18.00
CA ASN A 430 6.68 -19.05 -18.50
C ASN A 430 6.83 -19.76 -19.85
N ASP A 431 6.30 -20.97 -19.97
CA ASP A 431 6.30 -21.72 -21.22
C ASP A 431 5.59 -20.94 -22.34
N LEU A 432 4.48 -20.26 -22.02
CA LEU A 432 3.78 -19.38 -22.95
C LEU A 432 4.62 -18.18 -23.39
N VAL A 433 5.31 -17.50 -22.47
CA VAL A 433 6.15 -16.35 -22.80
C VAL A 433 7.40 -16.76 -23.59
N VAL A 434 8.03 -17.89 -23.25
CA VAL A 434 9.16 -18.46 -24.01
C VAL A 434 8.71 -18.76 -25.44
N LEU A 435 7.54 -19.39 -25.61
CA LEU A 435 6.97 -19.66 -26.93
C LEU A 435 6.73 -18.36 -27.70
N LEU A 436 6.18 -17.34 -27.04
CA LEU A 436 5.92 -16.05 -27.64
C LEU A 436 7.21 -15.35 -28.10
N ASN A 437 8.24 -15.34 -27.26
CA ASN A 437 9.57 -14.83 -27.60
C ASN A 437 10.20 -15.56 -28.78
N LYS A 438 10.01 -16.89 -28.87
CA LYS A 438 10.47 -17.71 -29.98
C LYS A 438 9.76 -17.34 -31.29
N GLU A 439 8.45 -17.14 -31.25
CA GLU A 439 7.68 -16.72 -32.43
C GLU A 439 8.01 -15.29 -32.87
N LEU A 440 8.22 -14.38 -31.92
CA LEU A 440 8.59 -12.98 -32.18
C LEU A 440 10.00 -12.81 -32.76
N ALA A 441 10.92 -13.74 -32.47
CA ALA A 441 12.30 -13.69 -32.95
C ALA A 441 12.48 -14.24 -34.38
N ARG A 442 11.43 -14.76 -35.03
CA ARG A 442 11.57 -15.36 -36.37
C ARG A 442 11.84 -14.28 -37.44
N PRO A 443 12.82 -14.48 -38.35
CA PRO A 443 13.26 -13.47 -39.32
C PRO A 443 12.23 -13.03 -40.38
N VAL A 444 11.12 -13.78 -40.54
CA VAL A 444 10.04 -13.45 -41.48
C VAL A 444 9.19 -12.33 -40.86
N ALA A 445 9.75 -11.12 -40.88
CA ALA A 445 9.27 -9.84 -40.37
C ALA A 445 7.78 -9.80 -39.99
N ILE A 446 7.49 -10.06 -38.71
CA ILE A 446 6.21 -9.81 -38.02
C ILE A 446 5.01 -9.92 -38.98
N GLU A 447 4.59 -11.15 -39.27
CA GLU A 447 3.33 -11.44 -39.98
C GLU A 447 2.27 -10.43 -39.51
N ARG A 448 1.48 -9.90 -40.45
CA ARG A 448 0.38 -8.95 -40.13
C ARG A 448 -0.37 -9.41 -38.88
N GLU A 449 -0.62 -10.70 -38.80
CA GLU A 449 -1.17 -11.43 -37.66
C GLU A 449 -0.50 -11.11 -36.31
N LEU A 450 0.83 -11.23 -36.21
CA LEU A 450 1.60 -10.98 -35.00
C LEU A 450 1.63 -9.49 -34.61
N LYS A 451 1.58 -8.58 -35.59
CA LYS A 451 1.45 -7.13 -35.37
C LYS A 451 0.10 -6.78 -34.74
N PHE A 452 -0.97 -7.32 -35.30
CA PHE A 452 -2.33 -7.15 -34.76
C PHE A 452 -2.46 -7.81 -33.38
N PHE A 453 -1.84 -8.97 -33.20
CA PHE A 453 -1.77 -9.66 -31.93
C PHE A 453 -1.07 -8.83 -30.84
N LEU A 454 0.12 -8.29 -31.12
CA LEU A 454 0.81 -7.38 -30.18
C LEU A 454 0.01 -6.11 -29.90
N LYS A 455 -0.67 -5.55 -30.91
CA LYS A 455 -1.55 -4.39 -30.73
C LYS A 455 -2.69 -4.71 -29.76
N TYR A 456 -3.30 -5.89 -29.87
CA TYR A 456 -4.38 -6.33 -28.98
C TYR A 456 -3.88 -6.58 -27.55
N ILE A 457 -2.71 -7.19 -27.40
CA ILE A 457 -2.01 -7.35 -26.12
C ILE A 457 -1.78 -5.99 -25.43
N ARG A 458 -1.27 -5.00 -26.17
CA ARG A 458 -1.05 -3.64 -25.63
C ARG A 458 -2.35 -3.01 -25.13
N ALA A 459 -3.48 -3.26 -25.78
CA ALA A 459 -4.78 -2.68 -25.42
C ALA A 459 -5.38 -3.23 -24.11
N VAL A 460 -4.82 -4.31 -23.57
CA VAL A 460 -5.23 -4.91 -22.28
C VAL A 460 -4.17 -4.79 -21.19
N CYS A 461 -3.08 -4.06 -21.49
CA CYS A 461 -2.14 -3.59 -20.49
C CYS A 461 -2.65 -2.26 -19.94
N PHE A 462 -2.48 -2.04 -18.64
CA PHE A 462 -2.98 -0.86 -17.99
C PHE A 462 -1.85 -0.05 -17.37
N GLU A 463 -1.95 1.26 -17.45
CA GLU A 463 -0.98 2.20 -16.94
C GLU A 463 -1.72 3.12 -15.96
N PHE A 464 -1.48 2.95 -14.66
CA PHE A 464 -2.28 3.60 -13.60
C PHE A 464 -1.54 4.73 -12.87
N SER A 465 -0.36 5.08 -13.34
CA SER A 465 0.60 5.84 -12.54
C SER A 465 1.26 6.97 -13.32
N GLY A 466 0.63 7.45 -14.38
CA GLY A 466 1.15 8.57 -15.19
C GLY A 466 2.47 8.24 -15.88
N ARG A 467 2.55 7.03 -16.44
CA ARG A 467 3.63 6.39 -17.21
C ARG A 467 4.77 5.79 -16.39
N THR A 468 4.59 5.60 -15.08
CA THR A 468 5.67 5.05 -14.24
C THR A 468 5.66 3.52 -14.12
N THR A 469 4.47 2.90 -14.15
CA THR A 469 4.28 1.45 -13.99
C THR A 469 3.15 0.92 -14.89
N MET A 470 3.40 -0.23 -15.48
CA MET A 470 2.46 -1.03 -16.25
C MET A 470 1.97 -2.19 -15.39
N MET A 471 0.66 -2.40 -15.34
CA MET A 471 0.07 -3.62 -14.80
C MET A 471 -0.52 -4.42 -15.95
N ILE A 472 -0.24 -5.72 -15.98
CA ILE A 472 -0.84 -6.66 -16.92
C ILE A 472 -1.66 -7.66 -16.12
N ASP A 473 -2.98 -7.72 -16.34
CA ASP A 473 -3.83 -8.81 -15.85
C ASP A 473 -3.63 -10.02 -16.76
N ILE A 474 -2.89 -11.03 -16.29
CA ILE A 474 -2.38 -12.12 -17.12
C ILE A 474 -3.48 -13.00 -17.67
N VAL A 475 -4.51 -13.29 -16.88
CA VAL A 475 -5.63 -14.12 -17.36
C VAL A 475 -6.40 -13.39 -18.46
N ASN A 476 -6.63 -12.09 -18.29
CA ASN A 476 -7.24 -11.28 -19.33
C ASN A 476 -6.33 -11.16 -20.56
N TRP A 477 -5.03 -11.00 -20.35
CA TRP A 477 -4.04 -11.00 -21.42
C TRP A 477 -4.04 -12.31 -22.24
N VAL A 478 -4.06 -13.46 -21.57
CA VAL A 478 -4.14 -14.79 -22.23
C VAL A 478 -5.48 -15.01 -22.93
N LYS A 479 -6.59 -14.57 -22.34
CA LYS A 479 -7.90 -14.58 -23.02
C LYS A 479 -7.88 -13.71 -24.27
N SER A 480 -7.24 -12.54 -24.19
CA SER A 480 -7.12 -11.64 -25.32
C SER A 480 -6.30 -12.24 -26.47
N ILE A 481 -5.22 -12.94 -26.14
CA ILE A 481 -4.48 -13.76 -27.10
C ILE A 481 -5.42 -14.78 -27.76
N ASN A 482 -6.19 -15.53 -26.97
CA ASN A 482 -7.12 -16.53 -27.48
C ASN A 482 -8.18 -15.94 -28.42
N ASP A 483 -8.78 -14.81 -28.02
CA ASP A 483 -9.80 -14.13 -28.81
C ASP A 483 -9.22 -13.59 -30.12
N ALA A 484 -8.03 -12.98 -30.08
CA ALA A 484 -7.33 -12.53 -31.27
C ALA A 484 -7.04 -13.70 -32.22
N THR A 485 -6.58 -14.85 -31.71
CA THR A 485 -6.37 -16.05 -32.55
C THR A 485 -7.66 -16.53 -33.22
N SER A 486 -8.80 -16.48 -32.50
CA SER A 486 -10.10 -16.91 -33.04
C SER A 486 -10.62 -16.04 -34.19
N GLN A 487 -10.20 -14.77 -34.29
CA GLN A 487 -10.63 -13.85 -35.36
C GLN A 487 -9.93 -14.14 -36.69
N TYR A 488 -8.82 -14.89 -36.69
CA TYR A 488 -8.16 -15.34 -37.90
C TYR A 488 -8.77 -16.66 -38.40
N THR A 489 -10.04 -16.61 -38.78
CA THR A 489 -10.82 -17.78 -39.28
C THR A 489 -10.50 -18.19 -40.72
N GLY A 490 -9.44 -17.64 -41.33
CA GLY A 490 -8.91 -18.13 -42.61
C GLY A 490 -8.20 -19.49 -42.46
N ARG A 491 -8.02 -20.22 -43.56
CA ARG A 491 -7.26 -21.49 -43.59
C ARG A 491 -5.89 -21.29 -42.92
N GLU A 492 -5.77 -21.83 -41.72
CA GLU A 492 -4.56 -22.00 -40.92
C GLU A 492 -3.83 -20.71 -40.54
N SER A 493 -4.43 -19.92 -39.64
CA SER A 493 -3.62 -19.04 -38.78
C SER A 493 -2.62 -19.90 -38.00
N ARG A 494 -1.35 -19.76 -38.37
CA ARG A 494 -0.20 -20.45 -37.76
C ARG A 494 -0.15 -20.21 -36.25
N LEU A 495 -0.46 -18.98 -35.82
CA LEU A 495 -0.43 -18.61 -34.41
C LEU A 495 -1.53 -19.31 -33.61
N THR A 496 -2.72 -19.51 -34.19
CA THR A 496 -3.81 -20.24 -33.52
C THR A 496 -3.39 -21.66 -33.16
N GLY A 497 -2.78 -22.40 -34.09
CA GLY A 497 -2.34 -23.77 -33.83
C GLY A 497 -1.23 -23.85 -32.77
N VAL A 498 -0.31 -22.88 -32.78
CA VAL A 498 0.86 -22.86 -31.88
C VAL A 498 0.48 -22.46 -30.45
N PHE A 499 -0.36 -21.43 -30.29
CA PHE A 499 -0.66 -20.90 -28.95
C PHE A 499 -1.89 -21.54 -28.28
N ARG A 500 -2.82 -22.14 -29.04
CA ARG A 500 -4.05 -22.69 -28.45
C ARG A 500 -3.80 -23.71 -27.33
N PRO A 501 -2.90 -24.70 -27.46
CA PRO A 501 -2.64 -25.64 -26.37
C PRO A 501 -2.13 -24.96 -25.08
N PRO A 502 -1.02 -24.19 -25.07
CA PRO A 502 -0.52 -23.58 -23.83
C PRO A 502 -1.47 -22.54 -23.23
N ILE A 503 -2.24 -21.81 -24.06
CA ILE A 503 -3.33 -20.95 -23.59
C ILE A 503 -4.37 -21.77 -22.84
N THR A 504 -4.83 -22.87 -23.45
CA THR A 504 -5.87 -23.72 -22.87
C THR A 504 -5.39 -24.31 -21.56
N ASP A 505 -4.17 -24.84 -21.53
CA ASP A 505 -3.57 -25.41 -20.32
C ASP A 505 -3.49 -24.38 -19.20
N PHE A 506 -3.01 -23.16 -19.48
CA PHE A 506 -2.98 -22.07 -18.51
C PHE A 506 -4.39 -21.69 -18.04
N LEU A 507 -5.33 -21.43 -18.95
CA LEU A 507 -6.70 -21.03 -18.60
C LEU A 507 -7.42 -22.10 -17.77
N THR A 508 -7.26 -23.37 -18.14
CA THR A 508 -7.78 -24.50 -17.35
C THR A 508 -7.15 -24.52 -15.96
N SER A 509 -5.85 -24.30 -15.83
CA SER A 509 -5.17 -24.31 -14.52
C SER A 509 -5.66 -23.23 -13.55
N VAL A 510 -6.16 -22.10 -14.07
CA VAL A 510 -6.70 -21.00 -13.23
C VAL A 510 -8.22 -21.07 -13.04
N SER A 511 -8.95 -21.83 -13.86
CA SER A 511 -10.42 -21.94 -13.81
C SER A 511 -10.96 -23.24 -13.21
N ASP A 512 -10.20 -24.33 -13.27
CA ASP A 512 -10.57 -25.63 -12.71
C ASP A 512 -10.71 -25.51 -11.18
N GLU A 513 -11.81 -25.99 -10.62
CA GLU A 513 -12.19 -25.82 -9.20
C GLU A 513 -11.12 -26.38 -8.25
N ASP A 514 -10.51 -27.51 -8.64
CA ASP A 514 -9.46 -28.18 -7.86
C ASP A 514 -8.11 -27.45 -7.97
N LYS A 515 -7.91 -26.70 -9.06
CA LYS A 515 -6.62 -26.05 -9.35
C LYS A 515 -6.61 -24.55 -9.03
N THR A 516 -7.74 -23.88 -9.16
CA THR A 516 -7.83 -22.43 -9.03
C THR A 516 -7.44 -21.98 -7.63
N LEU A 517 -6.61 -20.95 -7.55
CA LEU A 517 -6.26 -20.34 -6.26
C LEU A 517 -7.40 -19.48 -5.73
N VAL A 518 -8.28 -18.96 -6.60
CA VAL A 518 -9.31 -17.98 -6.21
C VAL A 518 -10.42 -18.69 -5.44
N LEU A 519 -10.64 -18.27 -4.20
CA LEU A 519 -11.70 -18.74 -3.33
C LEU A 519 -12.98 -17.91 -3.46
N ALA A 520 -12.82 -16.59 -3.56
CA ALA A 520 -13.89 -15.61 -3.68
C ALA A 520 -13.36 -14.32 -4.30
N SER A 521 -14.26 -13.51 -4.85
CA SER A 521 -13.94 -12.13 -5.27
C SER A 521 -15.14 -11.22 -5.11
N THR A 522 -14.91 -9.93 -4.87
CA THR A 522 -16.01 -8.95 -4.79
C THR A 522 -16.66 -8.70 -6.15
N SER A 523 -17.83 -8.10 -6.13
CA SER A 523 -18.64 -7.76 -7.31
C SER A 523 -18.06 -6.62 -8.15
N GLY A 524 -17.07 -5.88 -7.63
CA GLY A 524 -16.44 -4.75 -8.31
C GLY A 524 -15.99 -5.09 -9.73
N LYS A 525 -16.29 -4.21 -10.69
CA LYS A 525 -15.98 -4.40 -12.12
C LYS A 525 -15.22 -3.23 -12.73
N LYS A 526 -15.15 -2.10 -12.02
CA LYS A 526 -14.70 -0.81 -12.56
C LYS A 526 -13.33 -0.38 -12.06
N ILE A 527 -12.45 -1.33 -11.70
CA ILE A 527 -11.13 -0.95 -11.17
C ILE A 527 -10.26 -0.23 -12.21
N TYR A 528 -10.62 -0.32 -13.49
CA TYR A 528 -9.93 0.26 -14.63
C TYR A 528 -10.59 1.55 -15.16
N ASP A 529 -11.70 1.97 -14.54
CA ASP A 529 -12.45 3.17 -14.91
C ASP A 529 -11.83 4.37 -14.17
N ILE A 530 -10.73 4.91 -14.72
CA ILE A 530 -10.09 6.10 -14.16
C ILE A 530 -10.85 7.33 -14.66
N ASP A 531 -11.75 7.84 -13.80
CA ASP A 531 -12.50 9.08 -14.04
C ASP A 531 -11.56 10.19 -14.52
N GLY A 532 -11.81 10.72 -15.73
CA GLY A 532 -11.16 11.93 -16.23
C GLY A 532 -9.91 11.73 -17.10
N SER A 533 -9.45 10.50 -17.32
CA SER A 533 -8.36 10.27 -18.30
C SER A 533 -8.92 10.19 -19.72
N SER A 534 -9.13 11.34 -20.36
CA SER A 534 -9.49 11.44 -21.78
C SER A 534 -8.45 10.81 -22.73
N GLU A 535 -7.28 10.44 -22.21
CA GLU A 535 -6.15 9.91 -22.98
C GLU A 535 -6.03 8.38 -23.00
N ILE A 536 -6.70 7.64 -22.11
CA ILE A 536 -6.60 6.16 -22.14
C ILE A 536 -7.57 5.61 -23.20
N SER A 537 -7.20 5.88 -24.46
CA SER A 537 -7.90 5.39 -25.64
C SER A 537 -8.00 3.86 -25.61
N SER A 538 -9.23 3.35 -25.64
CA SER A 538 -9.57 1.94 -25.95
C SER A 538 -9.21 0.85 -24.92
N VAL A 539 -9.38 1.11 -23.62
CA VAL A 539 -9.36 0.03 -22.63
C VAL A 539 -10.53 -0.92 -22.87
N ILE A 540 -10.23 -2.19 -23.15
CA ILE A 540 -11.25 -3.24 -23.11
C ILE A 540 -11.63 -3.41 -21.65
N ALA A 541 -12.89 -3.11 -21.29
CA ALA A 541 -13.42 -3.24 -19.94
C ALA A 541 -13.52 -4.73 -19.53
N LEU A 542 -12.38 -5.36 -19.26
CA LEU A 542 -12.30 -6.74 -18.81
C LEU A 542 -12.41 -6.81 -17.28
N PRO A 543 -13.13 -7.81 -16.73
CA PRO A 543 -13.22 -7.99 -15.30
C PRO A 543 -11.83 -8.40 -14.75
N PRO A 544 -11.39 -7.83 -13.63
CA PRO A 544 -10.10 -8.21 -13.04
C PRO A 544 -10.13 -9.65 -12.53
N THR A 545 -8.97 -10.30 -12.49
CA THR A 545 -8.88 -11.76 -12.25
C THR A 545 -8.09 -12.17 -10.99
N GLY A 546 -7.37 -11.23 -10.38
CA GLY A 546 -6.44 -11.45 -9.27
C GLY A 546 -5.02 -11.80 -9.71
N TYR A 547 -4.79 -12.02 -11.02
CA TYR A 547 -3.50 -12.44 -11.59
C TYR A 547 -2.80 -11.29 -12.31
N SER A 548 -2.55 -10.18 -11.61
CA SER A 548 -1.79 -9.06 -12.17
C SER A 548 -0.28 -9.22 -11.99
N ILE A 549 0.50 -8.76 -12.97
CA ILE A 549 1.97 -8.58 -12.89
C ILE A 549 2.27 -7.11 -13.11
N PHE A 550 3.22 -6.56 -12.36
CA PHE A 550 3.63 -5.17 -12.48
C PHE A 550 5.03 -5.07 -13.10
N PHE A 551 5.19 -4.07 -13.96
CA PHE A 551 6.45 -3.76 -14.62
C PHE A 551 6.71 -2.25 -14.54
N PRO A 552 7.87 -1.80 -14.04
CA PRO A 552 8.26 -0.39 -14.18
C PRO A 552 8.37 0.01 -15.68
N ILE A 553 7.92 1.22 -16.07
CA ILE A 553 7.91 1.76 -17.45
C ILE A 553 8.88 2.94 -17.66
N ILE A 554 9.13 3.77 -16.64
CA ILE A 554 10.15 4.84 -16.66
C ILE A 554 11.04 4.70 -15.42
N ASP A 555 12.15 5.45 -15.32
CA ASP A 555 12.83 5.64 -14.04
C ASP A 555 11.80 6.09 -12.98
N CYS A 556 11.33 5.13 -12.18
CA CYS A 556 10.32 5.33 -11.14
C CYS A 556 10.90 6.11 -9.96
N SER A 557 11.73 7.14 -10.20
CA SER A 557 12.34 7.96 -9.16
C SER A 557 11.30 8.58 -8.21
N ASN A 558 10.05 8.72 -8.68
CA ASN A 558 8.93 9.25 -7.92
C ASN A 558 8.02 8.15 -7.31
N VAL A 559 8.24 6.88 -7.63
CA VAL A 559 7.50 5.71 -7.10
C VAL A 559 8.49 4.59 -6.75
N VAL A 560 9.59 4.96 -6.07
CA VAL A 560 10.75 4.09 -5.84
C VAL A 560 10.33 2.78 -5.17
N ASN A 561 9.34 2.81 -4.29
CA ASN A 561 8.88 1.63 -3.53
C ASN A 561 8.25 0.53 -4.40
N LEU A 562 7.53 0.91 -5.46
CA LEU A 562 6.93 -0.04 -6.39
C LEU A 562 8.01 -0.76 -7.19
N LYS A 563 8.94 0.01 -7.75
CA LYS A 563 10.11 -0.52 -8.45
C LYS A 563 10.91 -1.44 -7.53
N ASP A 564 11.21 -1.00 -6.32
CA ASP A 564 11.98 -1.78 -5.35
C ASP A 564 11.29 -3.07 -4.92
N ASN A 565 9.97 -3.06 -4.73
CA ASN A 565 9.21 -4.27 -4.44
C ASN A 565 9.31 -5.27 -5.59
N ILE A 566 8.97 -4.85 -6.81
CA ILE A 566 9.01 -5.68 -8.02
C ILE A 566 10.42 -6.23 -8.28
N LEU A 567 11.45 -5.40 -8.10
CA LEU A 567 12.83 -5.81 -8.35
C LEU A 567 13.41 -6.68 -7.23
N SER A 568 12.84 -6.63 -6.03
CA SER A 568 13.33 -7.41 -4.89
C SER A 568 12.80 -8.84 -4.83
N ASP A 569 11.64 -9.10 -5.43
CA ASP A 569 11.06 -10.44 -5.40
C ASP A 569 11.76 -11.41 -6.35
N ASP A 570 11.45 -12.69 -6.17
CA ASP A 570 12.04 -13.78 -6.94
C ASP A 570 11.21 -14.15 -8.18
N LEU A 571 9.99 -13.61 -8.34
CA LEU A 571 9.09 -13.97 -9.44
C LEU A 571 9.74 -13.69 -10.80
N LEU A 572 10.31 -12.49 -10.95
CA LEU A 572 10.96 -12.10 -12.21
C LEU A 572 12.31 -12.80 -12.43
N LYS A 573 12.95 -13.31 -11.37
CA LYS A 573 14.20 -14.10 -11.49
C LYS A 573 13.91 -15.49 -12.06
N ASP A 574 12.82 -16.10 -11.60
CA ASP A 574 12.35 -17.40 -12.08
C ASP A 574 11.65 -17.31 -13.44
N PHE A 575 11.53 -16.08 -13.98
CA PHE A 575 10.90 -15.80 -15.25
C PHE A 575 11.75 -14.81 -16.08
N PRO A 576 12.93 -15.25 -16.57
CA PRO A 576 13.92 -14.37 -17.19
C PRO A 576 13.46 -13.80 -18.54
N ASP A 577 12.55 -14.50 -19.21
CA ASP A 577 12.12 -14.20 -20.58
C ASP A 577 11.10 -13.04 -20.66
N TRP A 578 10.56 -12.56 -19.52
CA TRP A 578 9.66 -11.39 -19.48
C TRP A 578 10.35 -10.16 -20.05
N LYS A 579 11.63 -9.91 -19.75
CA LYS A 579 12.34 -8.72 -20.25
C LYS A 579 12.34 -8.67 -21.77
N LYS A 580 12.68 -9.79 -22.41
CA LYS A 580 12.67 -9.91 -23.87
C LYS A 580 11.27 -9.69 -24.44
N PHE A 581 10.24 -10.22 -23.77
CA PHE A 581 8.86 -10.04 -24.17
C PHE A 581 8.40 -8.58 -24.07
N LEU A 582 8.72 -7.90 -22.97
CA LEU A 582 8.40 -6.49 -22.78
C LEU A 582 9.04 -5.62 -23.86
N ASN A 583 10.24 -5.96 -24.33
CA ASN A 583 10.89 -5.23 -25.44
C ASN A 583 10.08 -5.31 -26.74
N PHE A 584 9.36 -6.42 -26.97
CA PHE A 584 8.45 -6.53 -28.12
C PHE A 584 7.13 -5.78 -27.90
N ILE A 585 6.58 -5.81 -26.68
CA ILE A 585 5.38 -5.03 -26.33
C ILE A 585 5.69 -3.54 -26.39
N ASN A 586 6.77 -3.05 -25.82
CA ASN A 586 7.10 -1.63 -25.87
C ASN A 586 8.62 -1.50 -25.70
N PRO A 587 9.36 -1.22 -26.78
CA PRO A 587 10.80 -1.05 -26.72
C PRO A 587 11.26 0.00 -25.70
N GLU A 588 10.43 1.00 -25.37
CA GLU A 588 10.78 2.04 -24.39
C GLU A 588 10.87 1.48 -22.96
N ILE A 589 10.14 0.40 -22.63
CA ILE A 589 10.21 -0.28 -21.33
C ILE A 589 11.56 -0.96 -21.11
N SER A 590 12.24 -1.36 -22.20
CA SER A 590 13.49 -2.13 -22.16
C SER A 590 14.63 -1.39 -21.44
N ASN A 591 14.70 -0.07 -21.58
CA ASN A 591 15.83 0.73 -21.14
C ASN A 591 16.00 0.77 -19.61
N ILE A 592 14.97 0.42 -18.84
CA ILE A 592 14.99 0.43 -17.36
C ILE A 592 15.65 -0.83 -16.79
N PHE A 593 15.48 -1.97 -17.46
CA PHE A 593 15.95 -3.27 -16.97
C PHE A 593 17.39 -3.59 -17.36
N VAL A 594 18.02 -2.69 -18.13
CA VAL A 594 19.37 -2.84 -18.71
C VAL A 594 20.44 -2.14 -17.85
N SER A 595 20.06 -1.26 -16.92
CA SER A 595 21.01 -0.45 -16.13
C SER A 595 21.42 -1.04 -14.78
N ASN A 596 21.16 -2.32 -14.51
CA ASN A 596 21.62 -3.02 -13.30
C ASN A 596 22.66 -4.08 -13.61
#